data_AF-A0A3D0X0L5-F1
#
_entry.id   AF-A0A3D0X0L5-F1
#
_cell.length_a   1.000
_cell.length_b   1.000
_cell.length_c   1.000
_cell.angle_alpha   90.00
_cell.angle_beta   90.00
_cell.angle_gamma   90.00
#
_symmetry.space_group_name_H-M   'P 1'
#
loop_
_entity.id
_entity.type
_entity.pdbx_description
1 polymer ?
#
loop_
_entity_poly.entity_id
_entity_poly.type
_entity_poly.pdbx_seq_one_letter_code
_entity_poly.pdbx_strand_id
1 'polypeptide(L)' 'MESGVFDVIGKIKEIVFVVCTDRKEDTIRIISARKATKKEEETYYGDY' A
#
# COMPACT_ATOMS: atom_id res chain seq x y z
N MET A 1 -1.07 -17.23 10.47
CA MET A 1 -1.23 -15.76 10.40
C MET A 1 -2.70 -15.46 10.18
N GLU A 2 -3.31 -14.61 11.01
CA GLU A 2 -4.63 -14.05 10.69
C GLU A 2 -4.51 -13.25 9.39
N SER A 3 -5.42 -13.49 8.44
CA SER A 3 -5.46 -12.71 7.21
C SER A 3 -5.99 -11.31 7.52
N GLY A 4 -5.10 -10.32 7.52
CA GLY A 4 -5.44 -8.90 7.64
C GLY A 4 -5.61 -8.21 6.28
N VAL A 5 -6.29 -7.08 6.27
CA VAL A 5 -6.26 -6.11 5.16
C VAL A 5 -5.29 -5.00 5.57
N PHE A 6 -4.38 -4.65 4.68
CA PHE A 6 -3.29 -3.72 4.94
C PHE A 6 -3.29 -2.59 3.92
N ASP A 7 -3.05 -1.38 4.42
CA ASP A 7 -2.76 -0.21 3.61
C ASP A 7 -1.25 -0.06 3.45
N VAL A 8 -0.78 -0.06 2.21
CA VAL A 8 0.64 -0.01 1.85
C VAL A 8 0.87 1.17 0.92
N ILE A 9 1.91 1.95 1.20
CA ILE A 9 2.35 3.04 0.33
C ILE A 9 3.78 2.80 -0.13
N GLY A 10 4.02 2.99 -1.43
CA GLY A 10 5.32 2.72 -2.03
C GLY A 10 5.53 3.49 -3.33
N LYS A 11 6.78 3.55 -3.79
CA LYS A 11 7.16 4.24 -5.03
C LYS A 11 7.52 3.25 -6.14
N ILE A 12 6.77 3.29 -7.24
CA ILE A 12 7.08 2.60 -8.50
C ILE A 12 6.90 3.61 -9.63
N LYS A 13 7.99 4.31 -10.00
CA LYS A 13 7.98 5.54 -10.83
C LYS A 13 7.22 6.70 -10.17
N GLU A 14 5.94 6.51 -9.86
CA GLU A 14 5.09 7.38 -9.04
C GLU A 14 4.82 6.77 -7.66
N ILE A 15 4.27 7.53 -6.72
CA ILE A 15 3.84 7.00 -5.43
C ILE A 15 2.44 6.40 -5.59
N VAL A 16 2.29 5.17 -5.11
CA VAL A 16 1.08 4.35 -5.22
C VAL A 16 0.63 3.97 -3.82
N PHE A 17 -0.67 4.12 -3.59
CA PHE A 17 -1.35 3.58 -2.44
C PHE A 17 -2.03 2.26 -2.83
N VAL A 18 -1.77 1.21 -2.06
CA VAL A 18 -2.22 -0.15 -2.31
C VAL A 18 -2.94 -0.68 -1.09
N VAL A 19 -4.13 -1.24 -1.30
CA VAL A 19 -4.80 -2.07 -0.29
C VAL A 19 -4.54 -3.52 -0.65
N CYS A 20 -3.98 -4.30 0.25
CA CYS A 20 -3.70 -5.71 0.02
C CYS A 20 -4.07 -6.59 1.20
N THR A 21 -4.07 -7.90 0.99
CA THR A 21 -4.28 -8.89 2.05
C THR A 21 -3.34 -10.06 1.84
N ASP A 22 -2.82 -10.58 2.95
CA ASP A 22 -2.03 -11.80 2.94
C ASP A 22 -2.94 -13.01 2.80
N ARG A 23 -2.57 -13.91 1.90
CA ARG A 23 -3.21 -15.21 1.74
C ARG A 23 -2.31 -16.31 2.31
N LYS A 24 -2.87 -17.51 2.40
CA LYS A 24 -2.08 -18.72 2.66
C LYS A 24 -1.01 -18.84 1.56
N GLU A 25 0.11 -19.47 1.91
CA GLU A 25 1.20 -19.80 0.97
C GLU A 25 1.96 -18.57 0.44
N ASP A 26 2.28 -17.60 1.32
CA ASP A 26 3.19 -16.47 1.03
C ASP A 26 2.80 -15.62 -0.18
N THR A 27 1.50 -15.57 -0.49
CA THR A 27 0.97 -14.75 -1.59
C THR A 27 0.29 -13.49 -1.07
N ILE A 28 0.58 -12.36 -1.72
CA ILE A 28 -0.11 -11.09 -1.50
C ILE A 28 -1.19 -10.92 -2.57
N ARG A 29 -2.44 -10.72 -2.15
CA ARG A 29 -3.51 -10.29 -3.06
C ARG A 29 -3.67 -8.78 -2.97
N ILE A 30 -3.48 -8.09 -4.09
CA ILE A 30 -3.87 -6.69 -4.23
C ILE A 30 -5.40 -6.61 -4.35
N ILE A 31 -6.01 -5.81 -3.49
CA ILE A 31 -7.45 -5.50 -3.50
C ILE A 31 -7.67 -4.23 -4.35
N SER A 32 -6.84 -3.21 -4.13
CA SER A 32 -6.85 -1.98 -4.94
C SER A 32 -5.47 -1.38 -5.05
N ALA A 33 -5.22 -0.66 -6.15
CA ALA A 33 -4.03 0.15 -6.34
C ALA A 33 -4.44 1.43 -7.05
N ARG A 34 -3.99 2.57 -6.52
CA ARG A 34 -4.21 3.87 -7.14
C ARG A 34 -3.01 4.78 -6.91
N LYS A 35 -2.92 5.84 -7.72
CA LYS A 35 -2.00 6.93 -7.42
C LYS A 35 -2.29 7.49 -6.03
N ALA A 36 -1.22 7.75 -5.27
CA ALA A 36 -1.33 8.40 -3.98
C ALA A 36 -1.87 9.82 -4.14
N THR A 37 -2.64 10.27 -3.16
CA THR A 37 -3.02 11.67 -3.03
C THR A 37 -1.83 12.47 -2.51
N LYS A 38 -1.82 13.80 -2.71
CA LYS A 38 -0.72 14.66 -2.21
C LYS A 38 -0.43 14.46 -0.72
N LYS A 39 -1.47 14.35 0.11
CA LYS A 39 -1.34 14.12 1.56
C LYS A 39 -0.65 12.78 1.89
N GLU A 40 -0.94 11.74 1.12
CA GLU A 40 -0.30 10.43 1.26
C GLU A 40 1.15 10.46 0.78
N GLU A 41 1.44 11.21 -0.30
CA GLU A 41 2.81 11.43 -0.78
C GLU A 41 3.66 12.18 0.26
N GLU A 42 3.11 13.21 0.90
CA GLU A 42 3.76 13.94 2.01
C GLU A 42 4.06 12.99 3.18
N THR A 43 3.09 12.13 3.55
CA THR A 43 3.28 11.10 4.59
C THR A 43 4.40 10.12 4.23
N TYR A 44 4.53 9.74 2.95
CA TYR A 44 5.58 8.85 2.47
C TYR A 44 6.99 9.44 2.60
N TYR A 45 7.16 10.76 2.40
CA TYR A 45 8.46 11.42 2.54
C TYR A 45 8.81 11.81 3.98
N GLY A 46 7.90 11.59 4.94
CA GLY A 46 8.16 11.79 6.35
C GLY A 46 8.12 13.25 6.80
N ASP A 47 7.39 14.11 6.09
CA ASP A 47 7.15 15.48 6.53
C ASP A 47 6.28 15.47 7.81
N TYR A 48 6.94 15.60 8.97
CA TYR A 48 6.37 15.90 10.28
C TYR A 48 6.46 17.40 10.58
#